data_AF-A0A2E7BPU8-F1
#
_entry.id   AF-A0A2E7BPU8-F1
#
_cell.length_a   1.000
_cell.length_b   1.000
_cell.length_c   1.000
_cell.angle_alpha   90.00
_cell.angle_beta   90.00
_cell.angle_gamma   90.00
#
_symmetry.space_group_name_H-M   'P 1'
#
loop_
_entity.id
_entity.type
_entity.pdbx_description
1 polymer ?
#
loop_
_entity_poly.entity_id
_entity_poly.type
_entity_poly.pdbx_seq_one_letter_code
_entity_poly.pdbx_strand_id
1 'polypeptide(L)'
;MGSDVMSLLLGVLQGLGMSTVFLLTVFLGFSVFVGFTKLRAIDRGSPVVRSLDDRLGSGARFLAPEVPRGPADQLKTPELLEQSGSRNT
;
A
#
# COMPACT_ATOMS: atom_id res chain seq x y z
N MET A 1 -6.71 -51.47 21.16
CA MET A 1 -6.81 -51.21 19.71
C MET A 1 -7.54 -49.91 19.41
N GLY A 2 -8.84 -49.75 19.73
CA GLY A 2 -9.57 -48.50 19.40
C GLY A 2 -9.12 -47.25 20.18
N SER A 3 -8.77 -47.40 21.46
CA SER A 3 -8.29 -46.32 22.33
C SER A 3 -6.91 -45.78 21.94
N ASP A 4 -6.04 -46.67 21.48
CA ASP A 4 -4.66 -46.33 21.10
C ASP A 4 -4.66 -45.52 19.80
N VAL A 5 -5.48 -45.95 18.83
CA VAL A 5 -5.69 -45.23 17.57
C VAL A 5 -6.32 -43.86 17.83
N MET A 6 -7.30 -43.76 18.73
CA MET A 6 -7.92 -42.47 19.09
C MET A 6 -6.91 -41.50 19.71
N SER A 7 -6.05 -42.00 20.61
CA SER A 7 -5.00 -41.19 21.24
C SER A 7 -3.97 -40.69 20.23
N LEU A 8 -3.63 -41.53 19.26
CA LEU A 8 -2.74 -41.19 18.15
C LEU A 8 -3.35 -40.11 17.25
N LEU A 9 -4.63 -40.26 16.90
CA LEU A 9 -5.37 -39.27 16.10
C LEU A 9 -5.46 -37.91 16.80
N LEU A 10 -5.74 -37.91 18.11
CA LEU A 10 -5.79 -36.67 18.90
C LEU A 10 -4.42 -35.98 18.95
N GLY A 11 -3.34 -36.75 19.16
CA GLY A 11 -1.98 -36.22 19.16
C GLY A 11 -1.58 -35.61 17.81
N VAL A 12 -1.93 -36.29 16.71
CA VAL A 12 -1.67 -35.78 15.35
C VAL A 12 -2.47 -34.51 15.08
N LEU A 13 -3.77 -34.50 15.42
CA LEU A 13 -4.63 -33.34 15.19
C LEU A 13 -4.15 -32.13 16.00
N GLN A 14 -3.74 -32.34 17.25
CA GLN A 14 -3.18 -31.31 18.10
C GLN A 14 -1.84 -30.80 17.53
N GLY A 15 -0.94 -31.69 17.13
CA GLY A 15 0.36 -31.30 16.53
C GLY A 15 0.18 -30.51 15.23
N LEU A 16 -0.75 -30.94 14.37
CA LEU A 16 -1.08 -30.24 13.13
C LEU A 16 -1.71 -28.88 13.41
N GLY A 17 -2.62 -28.80 14.38
CA GLY A 17 -3.23 -27.54 14.81
C GLY A 17 -2.18 -26.55 15.35
N MET A 18 -1.33 -27.00 16.26
CA MET A 18 -0.28 -26.17 16.86
C MET A 18 0.74 -25.68 15.82
N SER A 19 1.18 -26.55 14.92
CA SER A 19 2.12 -26.16 13.85
C SER A 19 1.49 -25.18 12.86
N THR A 20 0.21 -25.36 12.51
CA THR A 20 -0.51 -24.45 11.60
C THR A 20 -0.67 -23.06 12.24
N VAL A 21 -1.14 -23.00 13.49
CA VAL A 21 -1.30 -21.73 14.22
C VAL A 21 0.04 -21.03 14.39
N PHE A 22 1.12 -21.78 14.67
CA PHE A 22 2.46 -21.23 14.78
C PHE A 22 2.93 -20.58 13.48
N LEU A 23 2.82 -21.30 12.35
CA LEU A 23 3.22 -20.78 11.04
C LEU A 23 2.40 -19.56 10.63
N LEU A 24 1.09 -19.58 10.85
CA LEU A 24 0.22 -18.43 10.58
C LEU A 24 0.62 -17.22 11.43
N THR A 25 0.89 -17.42 12.72
CA THR A 25 1.28 -16.33 13.62
C THR A 25 2.59 -15.68 13.16
N VAL A 26 3.60 -16.49 12.83
CA VAL A 26 4.90 -15.99 12.34
C VAL A 26 4.73 -15.30 10.98
N PHE A 27 3.98 -15.91 10.06
CA PHE A 27 3.75 -15.36 8.72
C PHE A 27 2.98 -14.04 8.76
N LEU A 28 1.89 -13.97 9.52
CA LEU A 28 1.12 -12.74 9.71
C LEU A 28 1.98 -11.68 10.42
N GLY A 29 2.69 -12.06 11.48
CA GLY A 29 3.59 -11.15 12.19
C GLY A 29 4.65 -10.54 11.27
N PHE A 30 5.31 -11.38 10.46
CA PHE A 30 6.27 -10.94 9.46
C PHE A 30 5.63 -10.07 8.36
N SER A 31 4.50 -10.49 7.81
CA SER A 31 3.80 -9.76 6.74
C SER A 31 3.32 -8.38 7.20
N VAL A 32 2.83 -8.28 8.43
CA VAL A 32 2.42 -7.01 9.04
C VAL A 32 3.65 -6.15 9.32
N PHE A 33 4.71 -6.71 9.91
CA PHE A 33 5.95 -5.98 10.21
C PHE A 33 6.58 -5.39 8.93
N VAL A 34 6.76 -6.21 7.90
CA VAL A 34 7.27 -5.77 6.60
C VAL A 34 6.27 -4.86 5.88
N GLY A 35 4.97 -5.16 5.96
CA GLY A 35 3.90 -4.32 5.40
C GLY A 35 3.94 -2.90 5.94
N PHE A 36 4.15 -2.73 7.25
CA PHE A 36 4.35 -1.41 7.86
C PHE A 36 5.59 -0.69 7.32
N THR A 37 6.69 -1.39 7.02
CA THR A 37 7.86 -0.75 6.38
C THR A 37 7.55 -0.25 4.97
N LYS A 38 6.64 -0.93 4.24
CA LYS A 38 6.22 -0.56 2.89
C LYS A 38 5.17 0.56 2.87
N LEU A 39 4.30 0.61 3.89
CA LEU A 39 3.27 1.64 4.07
C LEU A 39 3.79 2.89 4.81
N ARG A 40 5.11 3.10 4.83
CA ARG A 40 5.72 4.27 5.48
C ARG A 40 5.02 5.53 4.98
N ALA A 41 4.45 6.27 5.93
CA ALA A 41 3.77 7.52 5.65
C ALA A 41 4.69 8.45 4.85
N ILE A 42 4.11 9.16 3.89
CA ILE A 42 4.77 10.25 3.17
C ILE A 42 5.06 11.33 4.22
N ASP A 43 6.27 11.31 4.75
CA ASP A 43 6.72 12.20 5.81
C ASP A 43 8.13 12.71 5.48
N ARG A 44 8.54 13.82 6.11
CA ARG A 44 9.81 14.53 5.88
C ARG A 44 11.05 13.63 5.97
N GLY A 45 10.95 12.48 6.64
CA GLY A 45 12.01 11.49 6.77
C GLY A 45 12.08 10.42 5.67
N SER A 46 11.29 10.54 4.60
CA SER A 46 11.35 9.61 3.46
C SER A 46 12.69 9.75 2.72
N PRO A 47 13.42 8.65 2.43
CA PRO A 47 14.67 8.69 1.67
C PRO A 47 14.47 9.07 0.20
N VAL A 48 13.23 8.99 -0.30
CA VAL A 48 12.87 9.35 -1.66
C VAL A 48 11.95 10.57 -1.61
N VAL A 49 12.43 11.68 -2.15
CA VAL A 49 11.66 12.93 -2.31
C VAL A 49 10.99 12.87 -3.68
N ARG A 50 9.65 12.76 -3.71
CA ARG A 50 8.87 12.76 -4.96
C ARG A 50 8.32 14.13 -5.29
N SER A 51 8.04 14.94 -4.26
CA SER A 51 7.59 16.32 -4.39
C SER A 51 8.30 17.24 -3.38
N LEU A 52 8.32 18.54 -3.64
CA LEU A 52 8.81 19.53 -2.66
C LEU A 52 7.92 19.59 -1.42
N ASP A 53 6.61 19.34 -1.57
CA ASP A 53 5.65 19.27 -0.46
C ASP A 53 5.99 18.14 0.52
N ASP A 54 6.53 17.02 0.03
CA ASP A 54 7.00 15.91 0.89
C ASP A 54 8.14 16.37 1.81
N ARG A 55 9.01 17.27 1.31
CA ARG A 55 10.11 17.87 2.10
C ARG A 55 9.64 18.95 3.06
N LEU A 56 8.60 19.70 2.69
CA LEU A 56 7.97 20.71 3.53
C LEU A 56 7.03 20.10 4.59
N GLY A 57 6.69 18.81 4.47
CA GLY A 57 5.86 18.10 5.44
C GLY A 57 4.37 18.46 5.39
N SER A 58 3.95 19.21 4.37
CA SER A 58 2.55 19.58 4.12
C SER A 58 1.74 18.44 3.49
N GLY A 59 2.42 17.43 2.94
CA GLY A 59 1.81 16.39 2.12
C GLY A 59 1.30 16.95 0.79
N ALA A 60 1.02 16.07 -0.18
CA ALA A 60 0.48 16.49 -1.47
C ALA A 60 -0.95 17.04 -1.30
N ARG A 61 -1.07 18.37 -1.23
CA ARG A 61 -2.37 19.04 -1.18
C ARG A 61 -2.80 19.36 -2.61
N PHE A 62 -3.66 18.51 -3.16
CA PHE A 62 -4.28 18.80 -4.45
C PHE A 62 -5.15 20.05 -4.32
N LEU A 63 -4.89 21.02 -5.19
CA LEU A 63 -5.75 22.19 -5.32
C LEU A 63 -7.07 21.74 -5.95
N ALA A 64 -8.17 22.26 -5.42
CA ALA A 64 -9.48 21.99 -5.99
C ALA A 64 -9.56 22.53 -7.44
N PRO A 65 -10.37 21.92 -8.32
CA PRO A 65 -10.47 22.31 -9.74
C PRO A 65 -10.70 23.81 -9.99
N GLU A 66 -11.42 24.44 -9.08
CA GLU A 66 -11.83 25.84 -9.09
C GLU A 66 -10.78 26.82 -8.56
N VAL A 67 -9.67 26.33 -7.97
CA VAL A 67 -8.63 27.21 -7.45
C VAL A 67 -7.85 27.84 -8.62
N PRO A 68 -7.64 29.18 -8.63
CA PRO A 68 -6.89 29.85 -9.68
C PRO A 68 -5.48 29.28 -9.82
N ARG A 69 -5.20 28.59 -10.94
CA ARG A 69 -3.91 27.94 -11.21
C ARG A 69 -2.92 28.91 -11.83
N GLY A 70 -2.53 29.95 -11.10
CA GLY A 70 -1.53 30.94 -11.56
C GLY A 70 -1.82 31.50 -12.97
N PRO A 71 -0.83 32.14 -13.63
CA PRO A 71 -0.97 32.58 -15.02
C PRO A 71 -0.81 31.43 -16.03
N ALA A 72 -0.30 30.27 -15.60
CA ALA A 72 -0.05 29.11 -16.43
C ALA A 72 -1.07 28.00 -16.10
N ASP A 73 -2.21 28.05 -16.78
CA ASP A 73 -3.17 26.94 -16.74
C ASP A 73 -2.61 25.78 -17.59
N GLN A 74 -1.97 24.82 -16.92
CA GLN A 74 -1.37 23.64 -17.54
C GLN A 74 -2.37 22.77 -18.31
N LEU A 75 -3.69 22.96 -18.13
CA LEU A 75 -4.73 22.25 -18.89
C LEU A 75 -5.18 23.01 -20.15
N LYS A 76 -4.74 24.27 -20.32
CA LYS A 76 -5.03 25.12 -21.49
C LYS A 76 -3.78 25.48 -22.28
N THR A 77 -2.74 24.66 -22.18
CA THR A 77 -1.57 24.79 -23.04
C THR A 77 -1.95 24.44 -24.49
N PRO A 78 -1.45 25.20 -25.49
CA PRO A 78 -1.83 24.99 -26.90
C PRO A 78 -1.53 23.56 -27.37
N GLU A 79 -0.45 22.96 -26.88
CA GLU A 79 -0.03 21.60 -27.24
C GLU A 79 -1.06 20.54 -26.81
N LEU A 80 -1.74 20.72 -25.66
CA LEU A 80 -2.78 19.81 -25.19
C LEU A 80 -4.09 19.97 -25.95
N LEU A 81 -4.43 21.20 -26.35
CA LEU A 81 -5.63 21.50 -27.12
C LEU A 81 -5.54 20.92 -28.54
N GLU A 82 -4.35 21.01 -29.15
CA GLU A 82 -4.05 20.42 -30.46
C GLU A 82 -4.17 18.89 -30.44
N GLN A 83 -3.64 18.22 -29.40
CA GLN A 83 -3.78 16.77 -29.23
C GLN A 83 -5.22 16.31 -28.97
N SER A 84 -5.97 17.10 -28.20
CA SER A 84 -7.39 16.82 -27.90
C SER A 84 -8.27 16.95 -29.14
N GLY A 85 -8.00 17.97 -29.97
CA GLY A 85 -8.69 18.19 -31.24
C GLY A 85 -8.40 17.10 -32.28
N SER A 86 -7.15 16.65 -32.36
CA SER A 86 -6.75 15.59 -33.31
C SER A 86 -7.29 14.19 -32.95
N ARG A 87 -7.68 13.94 -31.69
CA ARG A 87 -8.18 12.64 -31.24
C ARG A 87 -9.70 12.48 -31.42
N ASN A 88 -10.42 13.57 -31.68
CA ASN A 88 -11.88 13.60 -31.85
C ASN A 88 -12.33 13.65 -33.33
N THR A 89 -11.42 13.41 -34.28
CA THR A 89 -11.69 13.24 -35.71
C THR A 89 -11.32 11.84 -36.14
#